data_AF-A0A806JDC4-F1
#
_entry.id   AF-A0A806JDC4-F1
#
_cell.length_a   1.000
_cell.length_b   1.000
_cell.length_c   1.000
_cell.angle_alpha   90.00
_cell.angle_beta   90.00
_cell.angle_gamma   90.00
#
_symmetry.space_group_name_H-M   'P 1'
#
loop_
_entity.id
_entity.type
_entity.pdbx_description
1 polymer ?
#
loop_
_entity_poly.entity_id
_entity_poly.type
_entity_poly.pdbx_seq_one_letter_code
_entity_poly.pdbx_strand_id
1 'polypeptide(L)'
;MTKKDEGKSTSKGRGLTPKQEKFCQLYIELGNASEAYRQAYDCSKMNNEVIAVKASELLNKNGNVTVRLEELKKGHQQRHNITVDNLLGKLERIYNEAMERDTPQFSSAVNAVMGQAKLLGFDKQVIDHTSR
;
A
#
# COMPACT_ATOMS: atom_id res chain seq x y z
N MET A 1 7.52 37.65 13.33
CA MET A 1 7.88 36.29 13.76
C MET A 1 6.63 35.55 14.22
N THR A 2 5.93 34.91 13.29
CA THR A 2 4.75 34.08 13.58
C THR A 2 5.20 32.66 13.89
N LYS A 3 4.58 32.10 14.92
CA LYS A 3 4.98 30.92 15.68
C LYS A 3 4.95 29.66 14.81
N LYS A 4 6.00 28.84 14.92
CA LYS A 4 6.04 27.46 14.41
C LYS A 4 5.00 26.65 15.17
N ASP A 5 3.94 26.25 14.48
CA ASP A 5 3.05 25.16 14.90
C ASP A 5 3.81 23.84 14.73
N GLU A 6 4.48 23.40 15.79
CA GLU A 6 4.99 22.03 15.88
C GLU A 6 3.81 21.10 16.20
N GLY A 7 3.25 20.52 15.12
CA GLY A 7 2.23 19.49 15.18
C GLY A 7 2.66 18.35 16.11
N LYS A 8 1.97 18.28 17.26
CA LYS A 8 2.13 17.30 18.33
C LYS A 8 1.91 15.88 17.82
N SER A 9 3.00 15.19 17.45
CA SER A 9 2.99 13.77 17.07
C SER A 9 2.51 12.90 18.24
N THR A 10 1.28 12.41 18.14
CA THR A 10 0.68 11.47 19.09
C THR A 10 1.18 10.04 18.80
N SER A 11 2.27 9.61 19.47
CA SER A 11 2.64 8.19 19.55
C SER A 11 3.02 7.72 20.97
N LYS A 12 2.76 8.54 22.00
CA LYS A 12 2.89 8.13 23.42
C LYS A 12 1.89 7.01 23.73
N GLY A 13 2.28 5.75 23.55
CA GLY A 13 1.49 4.60 24.01
C GLY A 13 1.83 3.21 23.45
N ARG A 14 2.56 3.06 22.34
CA ARG A 14 2.68 1.74 21.66
C ARG A 14 4.05 1.05 21.68
N GLY A 15 4.99 1.51 22.51
CA GLY A 15 6.35 0.93 22.53
C GLY A 15 7.10 1.07 21.19
N LEU A 16 6.62 1.90 20.26
CA LEU A 16 7.26 2.20 18.99
C LEU A 16 8.26 3.34 19.20
N THR A 17 9.46 3.14 18.66
CA THR A 17 10.45 4.21 18.56
C THR A 17 10.03 5.23 17.48
N PRO A 18 10.48 6.48 17.54
CA PRO A 18 10.21 7.47 16.49
C PRO A 18 10.61 7.01 15.09
N LYS A 19 11.69 6.23 14.97
CA LYS A 19 12.14 5.66 13.68
C LYS A 19 11.16 4.63 13.13
N GLN A 20 10.60 3.78 14.00
CA GLN A 20 9.61 2.78 13.60
C GLN A 20 8.29 3.43 13.20
N GLU A 21 7.85 4.47 13.91
CA GLU A 21 6.68 5.25 13.52
C GLU A 21 6.88 5.91 12.16
N LYS A 22 8.05 6.55 11.94
CA LYS A 22 8.42 7.15 10.64
C LYS A 22 8.44 6.11 9.52
N PHE A 23 9.02 4.93 9.79
CA PHE A 23 9.00 3.80 8.85
C PHE A 23 7.58 3.41 8.46
N CYS A 24 6.66 3.29 9.43
CA CYS A 24 5.27 2.92 9.17
C CYS A 24 4.57 3.94 8.26
N GLN A 25 4.78 5.24 8.51
CA GLN A 25 4.20 6.32 7.69
C GLN A 25 4.72 6.27 6.25
N LEU A 26 6.04 6.19 6.09
CA LEU A 26 6.68 6.12 4.77
C LEU A 26 6.31 4.85 4.00
N TYR A 27 6.14 3.72 4.67
CA TYR A 27 5.77 2.48 4.00
C TYR A 27 4.36 2.54 3.41
N ILE A 28 3.42 3.22 4.09
CA ILE A 28 2.07 3.43 3.57
C ILE A 28 2.07 4.39 2.37
N GLU A 29 2.91 5.41 2.38
CA GLU A 29 3.02 6.39 1.30
C GLU A 29 3.72 5.82 0.05
N LEU A 30 4.81 5.09 0.24
CA LEU A 30 5.71 4.67 -0.84
C LEU A 30 5.39 3.26 -1.37
N GLY A 31 4.74 2.41 -0.58
CA GLY A 31 4.50 1.00 -0.91
C GLY A 31 5.78 0.14 -0.98
N ASN A 32 6.95 0.70 -0.66
CA ASN A 32 8.25 0.03 -0.74
C ASN A 32 8.94 0.02 0.64
N ALA A 33 9.16 -1.18 1.18
CA ALA A 33 9.73 -1.37 2.51
C ALA A 33 11.20 -0.93 2.59
N SER A 34 12.00 -1.25 1.57
CA SER A 34 13.42 -0.89 1.54
C SER A 34 13.62 0.62 1.47
N GLU A 35 12.78 1.30 0.69
CA GLU A 35 12.82 2.77 0.58
C GLU A 35 12.34 3.45 1.87
N ALA A 36 11.24 2.95 2.45
CA ALA A 36 10.78 3.42 3.75
C ALA A 36 11.85 3.24 4.84
N TYR A 37 12.60 2.14 4.81
CA TYR A 37 13.69 1.89 5.75
C TYR A 37 14.86 2.85 5.56
N ARG A 38 15.30 3.09 4.32
CA ARG A 38 16.36 4.06 4.00
C ARG A 38 16.08 5.46 4.50
N GLN A 39 14.82 5.88 4.44
CA GLN A 39 14.43 7.22 4.87
C GLN A 39 14.15 7.30 6.38
N ALA A 40 13.81 6.19 7.03
CA ALA A 40 13.54 6.13 8.47
C ALA A 40 14.80 5.90 9.33
N TYR A 41 15.82 5.25 8.78
CA TYR A 41 17.05 4.87 9.47
C TYR A 41 18.29 5.46 8.80
N ASP A 42 19.39 5.57 9.54
CA ASP A 42 20.69 5.89 8.94
C ASP A 42 21.25 4.63 8.27
N CYS A 43 21.23 4.63 6.94
CA CYS A 43 21.71 3.53 6.10
C CYS A 43 23.02 3.87 5.36
N SER A 44 23.71 4.94 5.74
CA SER A 44 24.93 5.42 5.06
C SER A 44 26.05 4.38 4.94
N LYS A 45 26.05 3.36 5.80
CA LYS A 45 27.03 2.26 5.83
C LYS A 45 26.44 0.89 5.45
N MET A 46 25.21 0.85 4.95
CA MET A 46 24.51 -0.40 4.61
C MET A 46 24.45 -0.58 3.10
N ASN A 47 24.60 -1.83 2.63
CA ASN A 47 24.31 -2.19 1.25
C ASN A 47 22.80 -2.46 1.07
N ASN A 48 22.37 -2.53 -0.20
CA ASN A 48 20.96 -2.65 -0.55
C ASN A 48 20.33 -3.96 -0.06
N GLU A 49 21.10 -5.06 -0.06
CA GLU A 49 20.63 -6.38 0.38
C GLU A 49 20.34 -6.37 1.88
N VAL A 50 21.23 -5.79 2.70
CA VAL A 50 21.01 -5.70 4.15
C VAL A 50 19.82 -4.81 4.46
N ILE A 51 19.63 -3.70 3.74
CA ILE A 51 18.45 -2.84 3.88
C ILE A 51 17.17 -3.62 3.61
N ALA A 52 17.12 -4.39 2.51
CA ALA A 52 15.95 -5.19 2.15
C ALA A 52 15.62 -6.24 3.22
N VAL A 53 16.64 -6.96 3.72
CA VAL A 53 16.47 -7.92 4.81
C VAL A 53 15.97 -7.22 6.07
N LYS A 54 16.59 -6.11 6.49
CA LYS A 54 16.20 -5.38 7.71
C LYS A 54 14.79 -4.81 7.63
N ALA A 55 14.40 -4.28 6.47
CA ALA A 55 13.05 -3.80 6.24
C ALA A 55 12.02 -4.94 6.34
N SER A 56 12.31 -6.09 5.74
CA SER A 56 11.47 -7.29 5.84
C SER A 56 11.39 -7.84 7.27
N GLU A 57 12.52 -7.90 7.99
CA GLU A 57 12.54 -8.28 9.40
C GLU A 57 11.69 -7.33 10.25
N LEU A 58 11.78 -6.03 10.00
CA LEU A 58 11.01 -5.04 10.76
C LEU A 58 9.50 -5.19 10.53
N LEU A 59 9.07 -5.55 9.33
CA LEU A 59 7.65 -5.79 9.01
C LEU A 59 7.12 -7.08 9.65
N ASN A 60 7.92 -8.15 9.65
CA ASN A 60 7.46 -9.49 10.00
C ASN A 60 7.70 -9.86 11.47
N LYS A 61 8.78 -9.35 12.08
CA LYS A 61 9.18 -9.74 13.45
C LYS A 61 8.74 -8.75 14.51
N ASN A 62 8.39 -7.51 14.15
CA ASN A 62 7.97 -6.49 15.11
C ASN A 62 6.45 -6.33 15.12
N GLY A 63 5.78 -7.02 16.04
CA GLY A 63 4.31 -6.97 16.16
C GLY A 63 3.75 -5.56 16.35
N ASN A 64 4.48 -4.64 17.00
CA ASN A 64 4.02 -3.25 17.16
C ASN A 64 3.99 -2.49 15.84
N VAL A 65 4.94 -2.76 14.94
CA VAL A 65 4.97 -2.19 13.57
C VAL A 65 3.81 -2.73 12.76
N THR A 66 3.55 -4.04 12.84
CA THR A 66 2.42 -4.68 12.15
C THR A 66 1.09 -4.06 12.57
N VAL A 67 0.83 -3.96 13.87
CA VAL A 67 -0.40 -3.34 14.42
C VAL A 67 -0.52 -1.89 13.96
N ARG A 68 0.58 -1.13 13.98
CA ARG A 68 0.56 0.29 13.56
C ARG A 68 0.23 0.45 12.07
N LEU A 69 0.76 -0.43 11.23
CA LEU A 69 0.44 -0.42 9.80
C LEU A 69 -1.03 -0.74 9.54
N GLU A 70 -1.63 -1.67 10.28
CA GLU A 70 -3.07 -1.94 10.19
C GLU A 70 -3.91 -0.73 10.58
N GLU A 71 -3.56 -0.04 11.67
CA GLU A 71 -4.24 1.20 12.07
C GLU A 71 -4.12 2.29 10.99
N LEU A 72 -2.93 2.50 10.44
CA LEU A 72 -2.70 3.49 9.38
C LEU A 72 -3.49 3.14 8.12
N LYS A 73 -3.55 1.86 7.76
CA LYS A 73 -4.39 1.35 6.65
C LYS A 73 -5.87 1.59 6.92
N LYS A 74 -6.35 1.28 8.13
CA LYS A 74 -7.74 1.55 8.54
C LYS A 74 -8.04 3.06 8.49
N GLY A 75 -7.13 3.90 8.96
CA GLY A 75 -7.27 5.36 8.89
C GLY A 75 -7.26 5.89 7.44
N HIS A 76 -6.43 5.34 6.55
CA HIS A 76 -6.44 5.70 5.14
C HIS A 76 -7.70 5.21 4.41
N GLN A 77 -8.16 4.00 4.71
CA GLN A 77 -9.43 3.47 4.24
C GLN A 77 -10.60 4.34 4.68
N GLN A 78 -10.62 4.84 5.92
CA GLN A 78 -11.67 5.72 6.40
C GLN A 78 -11.67 7.11 5.74
N ARG A 79 -10.49 7.68 5.43
CA ARG A 79 -10.40 9.01 4.79
C ARG A 79 -10.78 9.01 3.31
N HIS A 80 -10.57 7.91 2.59
CA HIS A 80 -10.86 7.82 1.16
C HIS A 80 -12.02 6.88 0.82
N ASN A 81 -12.50 6.06 1.76
CA ASN A 81 -13.59 5.09 1.60
C ASN A 81 -13.51 4.31 0.27
N ILE A 82 -12.31 3.97 -0.20
CA ILE A 82 -12.11 3.15 -1.39
C ILE A 82 -11.79 1.74 -0.90
N THR A 83 -12.76 0.84 -1.01
CA THR A 83 -12.61 -0.60 -0.78
C THR A 83 -12.48 -1.33 -2.11
N VAL A 84 -12.06 -2.60 -2.07
CA VAL A 84 -12.07 -3.48 -3.25
C VAL A 84 -13.49 -3.55 -3.82
N ASP A 85 -14.51 -3.68 -2.97
CA ASP A 85 -15.92 -3.70 -3.39
C ASP A 85 -16.33 -2.38 -4.08
N ASN A 86 -15.88 -1.24 -3.57
CA ASN A 86 -16.18 0.06 -4.17
C ASN A 86 -15.52 0.22 -5.55
N LEU A 87 -14.33 -0.33 -5.75
CA LEU A 87 -13.66 -0.34 -7.05
C LEU A 87 -14.32 -1.34 -8.00
N LEU A 88 -14.66 -2.54 -7.52
CA LEU A 88 -15.37 -3.56 -8.31
C LEU A 88 -16.71 -3.03 -8.81
N GLY A 89 -17.51 -2.40 -7.94
CA GLY A 89 -18.79 -1.80 -8.32
C GLY A 89 -18.64 -0.65 -9.32
N LYS A 90 -17.57 0.15 -9.24
CA LYS A 90 -17.27 1.17 -10.26
C LYS A 90 -16.93 0.55 -11.61
N LEU A 91 -16.12 -0.52 -11.63
CA LEU A 91 -15.76 -1.21 -12.87
C LEU A 91 -16.97 -1.93 -13.49
N GLU A 92 -17.81 -2.55 -12.68
CA GLU A 92 -19.06 -3.17 -13.13
C GLU A 92 -20.00 -2.14 -13.75
N ARG A 93 -20.14 -0.97 -13.11
CA ARG A 93 -20.92 0.15 -13.68
C ARG A 93 -20.36 0.61 -15.02
N ILE A 94 -19.04 0.78 -15.15
CA ILE A 94 -18.40 1.16 -16.41
C ILE A 94 -18.63 0.10 -17.49
N TYR A 95 -18.58 -1.19 -17.13
CA TYR A 95 -18.88 -2.27 -18.05
C TYR A 95 -20.33 -2.19 -18.57
N ASN A 96 -21.31 -2.09 -17.67
CA ASN A 96 -22.72 -1.99 -18.04
C ASN A 96 -23.00 -0.74 -18.90
N GLU A 97 -22.54 0.43 -18.46
CA GLU A 97 -22.69 1.69 -19.22
C GLU A 97 -21.98 1.63 -20.58
N ALA A 98 -20.89 0.88 -20.72
CA ALA A 98 -20.22 0.70 -22.00
C ALA A 98 -20.98 -0.25 -22.95
N MET A 99 -21.70 -1.23 -22.41
CA MET A 99 -22.45 -2.23 -23.19
C MET A 99 -23.86 -1.77 -23.55
N GLU A 100 -24.53 -0.98 -22.71
CA GLU A 100 -25.93 -0.56 -22.88
C GLU A 100 -26.13 0.62 -23.85
N ARG A 101 -25.05 1.20 -24.38
CA ARG A 101 -25.14 2.32 -25.34
C ARG A 101 -25.54 1.85 -26.74
N ASP A 102 -26.25 2.70 -27.48
CA ASP A 102 -26.60 2.48 -28.90
C ASP A 102 -25.38 2.13 -29.76
N THR A 103 -24.22 2.71 -29.42
CA THR A 103 -22.92 2.31 -29.93
C THR A 103 -22.04 1.81 -28.79
N PRO A 104 -21.94 0.47 -28.57
CA PRO A 104 -21.19 -0.09 -27.46
C PRO A 104 -19.70 0.28 -27.50
N GLN A 105 -19.13 0.60 -26.34
CA GLN A 105 -17.71 0.89 -26.19
C GLN A 105 -16.94 -0.33 -25.64
N PHE A 106 -16.70 -1.31 -26.52
CA PHE A 106 -16.06 -2.56 -26.12
C PHE A 106 -14.68 -2.40 -25.48
N SER A 107 -13.89 -1.41 -25.90
CA SER A 107 -12.57 -1.13 -25.30
C SER A 107 -12.68 -0.74 -23.81
N SER A 108 -13.66 0.11 -23.48
CA SER A 108 -13.94 0.53 -22.10
C SER A 108 -14.41 -0.67 -21.25
N ALA A 109 -15.27 -1.52 -21.80
CA ALA A 109 -15.73 -2.74 -21.13
C ALA A 109 -14.60 -3.75 -20.89
N VAL A 110 -13.75 -3.99 -21.89
CA VAL A 110 -12.58 -4.87 -21.76
C VAL A 110 -11.62 -4.34 -20.68
N ASN A 111 -11.37 -3.04 -20.64
CA ASN A 111 -10.55 -2.44 -19.59
C ASN A 111 -11.16 -2.59 -18.20
N ALA A 112 -12.48 -2.48 -18.08
CA ALA A 112 -13.17 -2.71 -16.82
C ALA A 112 -12.99 -4.15 -16.32
N VAL A 113 -13.20 -5.14 -17.21
CA VAL A 113 -13.03 -6.57 -16.90
C VAL A 113 -11.58 -6.90 -16.53
N MET A 114 -10.59 -6.38 -17.26
CA MET A 114 -9.18 -6.54 -16.90
C MET A 114 -8.85 -5.91 -15.55
N GLY A 115 -9.44 -4.76 -15.23
CA GLY A 115 -9.31 -4.13 -13.91
C GLY A 115 -9.86 -5.02 -12.80
N GLN A 116 -11.02 -5.65 -13.02
CA GLN A 116 -11.62 -6.59 -12.06
C GLN A 116 -10.73 -7.82 -11.86
N ALA A 117 -10.23 -8.42 -12.95
CA ALA A 117 -9.32 -9.57 -12.89
C ALA A 117 -8.02 -9.25 -12.11
N LYS A 118 -7.47 -8.06 -12.29
CA LYS A 118 -6.29 -7.59 -11.53
C LYS A 118 -6.59 -7.41 -10.04
N LEU A 119 -7.72 -6.79 -9.70
CA LEU A 119 -8.12 -6.59 -8.30
C LEU A 119 -8.38 -7.90 -7.56
N LEU A 120 -8.97 -8.89 -8.24
CA LEU A 120 -9.24 -10.22 -7.70
C LEU A 120 -8.03 -11.17 -7.76
N GLY A 121 -6.94 -10.75 -8.41
CA GLY A 121 -5.72 -11.53 -8.52
C GLY A 121 -5.76 -12.65 -9.56
N PHE A 122 -6.76 -12.68 -10.45
CA PHE A 122 -6.86 -13.63 -11.55
C PHE A 122 -5.84 -13.40 -12.67
N ASP A 123 -5.22 -12.22 -12.72
CA ASP A 123 -4.19 -11.86 -13.71
C ASP A 123 -2.76 -12.29 -13.31
N LYS A 124 -2.59 -12.94 -12.15
CA LYS A 124 -1.26 -13.36 -11.67
C LYS A 124 -0.77 -14.60 -12.41
N GLN A 125 0.36 -14.48 -13.11
CA GLN A 125 1.06 -15.63 -13.67
C GLN A 125 1.91 -16.31 -12.59
N VAL A 126 1.66 -17.60 -12.35
CA VAL A 126 2.55 -18.44 -11.53
C VAL A 126 3.72 -18.86 -12.43
N ILE A 127 4.88 -18.24 -12.24
CA ILE A 127 6.10 -18.67 -12.89
C ILE A 127 6.68 -19.80 -12.04
N ASP A 128 6.56 -21.03 -12.53
CA ASP A 128 7.12 -22.20 -11.87
C ASP A 128 8.63 -22.26 -12.16
N HIS A 129 9.46 -22.03 -11.13
CA HIS A 129 10.92 -22.12 -11.24
C HIS A 129 11.43 -23.55 -11.05
N THR A 130 10.62 -24.55 -11.39
CA THR A 130 11.04 -25.95 -11.37
C THR A 130 11.67 -26.33 -12.71
N SER A 131 12.85 -25.76 -12.98
CA SER A 131 13.76 -26.27 -14.02
C SER A 131 14.96 -26.91 -13.33
N ARG A 132 15.05 -28.24 -13.43
CA ARG A 132 16.20 -29.05 -13.03
C ARG A 132 17.40 -28.79 -13.93
#